data_AF-A0A537VBN4-F1
#
_entry.id   AF-A0A537VBN4-F1
#
_cell.length_a   1.000
_cell.length_b   1.000
_cell.length_c   1.000
_cell.angle_alpha   90.00
_cell.angle_beta   90.00
_cell.angle_gamma   90.00
#
_symmetry.space_group_name_H-M   'P 1'
#
loop_
_entity.id
_entity.type
_entity.pdbx_description
1 polymer ?
#
loop_
_entity_poly.entity_id
_entity_poly.type
_entity_poly.pdbx_seq_one_letter_code
_entity_poly.pdbx_strand_id
1 'polypeptide(L)' 'MILEFTVGINIAGKHESVTVAAEDALIAALKVKCERPDAMINYVRRRNRRGDLRHPHGSISAKGE' A
#
# COMPACT_ATOMS: atom_id res chain seq x y z
N MET A 1 -15.01 2.84 9.39
CA MET A 1 -13.84 3.26 10.19
C MET A 1 -12.63 3.20 9.27
N ILE A 2 -11.89 4.29 9.11
CA ILE A 2 -10.70 4.29 8.24
C ILE A 2 -9.53 3.69 9.04
N LEU A 3 -8.85 2.72 8.44
CA LEU A 3 -7.69 2.02 8.97
C LEU A 3 -6.49 2.24 8.04
N GLU A 4 -5.30 2.00 8.56
CA GLU A 4 -4.08 2.00 7.75
C GLU A 4 -3.68 0.57 7.38
N PHE A 5 -3.41 0.35 6.10
CA PHE A 5 -2.96 -0.91 5.55
C PHE A 5 -1.62 -0.73 4.86
N THR A 6 -0.75 -1.72 4.99
CA THR A 6 0.45 -1.86 4.17
C THR A 6 0.16 -2.84 3.05
N VAL A 7 0.31 -2.38 1.82
CA VAL A 7 0.17 -3.16 0.60
C VAL A 7 1.57 -3.45 0.07
N GLY A 8 1.93 -4.72 -0.02
CA GLY A 8 3.15 -5.15 -0.70
C GLY A 8 2.88 -5.30 -2.19
N ILE A 9 3.70 -4.66 -3.02
CA ILE A 9 3.57 -4.68 -4.47
C ILE A 9 4.87 -5.10 -5.15
N ASN A 10 4.75 -5.57 -6.38
CA ASN A 10 5.87 -5.74 -7.29
C ASN A 10 5.57 -4.96 -8.59
N ILE A 11 6.51 -4.13 -9.02
CA ILE A 11 6.45 -3.41 -10.30
C ILE A 11 7.72 -3.79 -11.07
N ALA A 12 7.55 -4.45 -12.20
CA ALA A 12 8.66 -4.85 -13.09
C ALA A 12 9.81 -5.57 -12.37
N GLY A 13 9.50 -6.47 -11.42
CA GLY A 13 10.49 -7.23 -10.65
C GLY A 13 10.97 -6.52 -9.37
N LYS A 14 10.65 -5.23 -9.19
CA LYS A 14 11.01 -4.48 -7.98
C LYS A 14 9.92 -4.60 -6.92
N HIS A 15 10.30 -5.11 -5.75
CA HIS A 15 9.42 -5.20 -4.60
C HIS A 15 9.38 -3.87 -3.84
N GLU A 16 8.17 -3.39 -3.57
CA GLU A 16 7.92 -2.19 -2.78
C GLU A 16 6.75 -2.44 -1.83
N SER A 17 6.61 -1.59 -0.82
CA SER A 17 5.46 -1.58 0.06
C SER A 17 4.96 -0.16 0.24
N VAL A 18 3.65 -0.02 0.28
CA VAL A 18 2.94 1.25 0.32
C VAL A 18 1.92 1.26 1.45
N THR A 19 1.85 2.37 2.19
CA THR A 19 0.86 2.52 3.28
C THR A 19 -0.35 3.32 2.78
N VAL A 20 -1.54 2.72 2.88
CA VAL A 20 -2.83 3.24 2.37
C VAL A 20 -3.82 3.39 3.51
N ALA A 21 -4.54 4.51 3.55
CA ALA A 21 -5.71 4.66 4.41
C ALA A 21 -6.98 4.15 3.68
N ALA A 22 -7.64 3.14 4.24
CA ALA A 22 -8.82 2.52 3.66
C ALA A 22 -9.72 1.90 4.74
N GLU A 23 -10.95 1.60 4.37
CA GLU A 23 -11.97 0.99 5.19
C GLU A 23 -11.63 -0.49 5.49
N ASP A 24 -11.08 -1.18 4.49
CA ASP A 24 -10.64 -2.56 4.59
C ASP A 24 -9.44 -2.87 3.66
N ALA A 25 -8.97 -4.12 3.71
CA ALA A 25 -7.82 -4.58 2.95
C ALA A 25 -8.08 -4.62 1.42
N LEU A 26 -9.31 -4.92 0.99
CA LEU A 26 -9.65 -4.97 -0.42
C LEU A 26 -9.66 -3.56 -1.02
N ILE A 27 -10.28 -2.60 -0.33
CA ILE A 27 -10.26 -1.20 -0.76
C ILE A 27 -8.83 -0.66 -0.79
N ALA A 28 -7.98 -1.03 0.18
CA ALA A 28 -6.56 -0.66 0.14
C ALA A 28 -5.84 -1.19 -1.10
N ALA A 29 -6.07 -2.46 -1.47
CA ALA A 29 -5.48 -3.06 -2.67
C ALA A 29 -5.92 -2.34 -3.94
N LEU A 30 -7.24 -2.08 -4.05
CA LEU A 30 -7.83 -1.45 -5.22
C LEU A 30 -7.34 -0.01 -5.38
N LYS A 31 -7.21 0.76 -4.30
CA LYS A 31 -6.61 2.11 -4.35
C LYS A 31 -5.20 2.08 -4.93
N VAL A 32 -4.35 1.16 -4.47
CA VAL A 32 -2.99 1.00 -5.01
C VAL A 32 -3.00 0.59 -6.48
N LYS A 33 -3.91 -0.30 -6.88
CA LYS A 33 -4.03 -0.74 -8.27
C LYS A 33 -4.57 0.35 -9.19
N CYS A 34 -5.45 1.21 -8.70
CA CYS A 34 -5.92 2.39 -9.45
C CYS A 34 -4.78 3.40 -9.68
N GLU A 35 -3.95 3.65 -8.66
CA GLU A 35 -2.81 4.59 -8.79
C GLU A 35 -1.63 3.98 -9.55
N ARG A 36 -1.43 2.67 -9.45
CA ARG A 36 -0.36 1.94 -10.13
C ARG A 36 -0.93 0.70 -10.85
N PRO A 37 -1.54 0.88 -12.03
CA PRO A 37 -2.19 -0.21 -12.75
C PRO A 37 -1.26 -1.38 -13.06
N ASP A 38 0.03 -1.14 -13.28
CA ASP A 38 1.03 -2.16 -13.57
C ASP A 38 1.53 -2.92 -12.33
N ALA A 39 1.20 -2.46 -11.13
CA ALA A 39 1.65 -3.07 -9.89
C ALA A 39 0.94 -4.41 -9.64
N MET A 40 1.70 -5.49 -9.47
CA MET A 40 1.18 -6.75 -8.94
C MET A 40 1.06 -6.63 -7.42
N ILE A 41 -0.14 -6.86 -6.87
CA ILE A 41 -0.35 -6.86 -5.42
C ILE A 41 0.05 -8.22 -4.87
N ASN A 42 1.03 -8.26 -3.96
CA ASN A 42 1.52 -9.51 -3.34
C ASN A 42 0.78 -9.82 -2.04
N TYR A 43 0.55 -8.80 -1.21
CA TYR A 43 -0.16 -8.94 0.06
C TYR A 43 -0.76 -7.61 0.51
N VAL A 44 -1.77 -7.70 1.38
CA VAL A 44 -2.31 -6.57 2.13
C VAL A 44 -2.40 -6.96 3.58
N ARG A 45 -1.90 -6.10 4.47
CA ARG A 45 -1.97 -6.31 5.91
C ARG A 45 -2.27 -5.01 6.63
N ARG A 46 -2.83 -5.10 7.84
CA ARG A 46 -3.00 -3.90 8.68
C ARG A 46 -1.63 -3.34 9.07
N ARG A 47 -1.51 -2.00 9.10
CA ARG A 47 -0.26 -1.31 9.45
C ARG A 47 0.19 -1.73 10.83
N ASN A 48 1.44 -2.17 10.95
CA ASN A 48 2.08 -2.45 12.22
C ASN A 48 2.97 -1.26 12.54
N ARG A 49 2.44 -0.27 13.27
CA ARG A 49 3.12 1.00 13.56
C ARG A 49 4.58 0.81 14.04
N ARG A 50 4.84 -0.14 14.94
CA ARG A 50 6.21 -0.41 15.45
C ARG A 50 7.10 -1.14 14.43
N GLY A 51 6.53 -2.06 13.65
CA GLY A 51 7.26 -2.78 12.60
C GLY A 51 7.62 -1.89 11.42
N ASP A 52 6.68 -1.04 11.02
CA ASP A 52 6.77 -0.19 9.83
C ASP A 52 7.58 1.09 10.09
N LEU A 53 7.65 1.59 11.33
CA LEU A 53 8.62 2.64 11.69
C LEU A 53 10.07 2.18 11.56
N ARG A 54 10.33 0.87 11.74
CA ARG A 54 11.67 0.29 11.58
C ARG A 54 12.02 0.02 10.12
N HIS A 55 11.03 -0.11 9.25
CA HIS A 55 11.19 -0.31 7.81
C HIS A 55 10.24 0.64 7.08
N PRO A 56 10.66 1.90 6.85
CA PRO A 56 9.78 2.92 6.31
C PRO A 56 9.31 2.54 4.91
N HIS A 57 8.00 2.50 4.73
CA HIS A 57 7.34 2.26 3.44
C HIS A 57 7.04 3.59 2.77
N GLY A 58 7.04 3.62 1.43
CA GLY A 58 6.53 4.78 0.70
C GLY A 58 5.07 5.03 1.06
N SER A 59 4.65 6.28 1.20
CA SER A 59 3.22 6.61 1.17
C SER A 59 2.80 6.76 -0.30
N ILE A 60 1.63 6.22 -0.67
CA ILE A 60 0.97 6.66 -1.89
C ILE A 60 0.34 8.00 -1.56
N SER A 61 1.16 9.05 -1.64
CA SER A 61 0.68 10.42 -1.55
C SER A 61 0.01 10.72 -2.87
N ALA A 62 -1.29 11.02 -2.81
CA ALA A 62 -2.10 11.51 -3.91
C ALA A 62 -1.37 12.61 -4.67
N LYS A 63 -0.69 12.25 -5.75
CA LYS A 63 -0.17 13.19 -6.73
C LYS A 63 -0.92 12.93 -8.03
N GLY A 64 -2.22 13.23 -7.98
CA GLY A 64 -2.98 13.58 -9.17
C GLY A 64 -2.88 15.09 -9.32
N GLU A 65 -1.99 15.52 -10.22
CA GLU A 65 -2.16 16.78 -10.95
C GLU A 65 -3.10 16.52 -12.12
#